data_AF-A0A542SD63-F1
#
_entry.id   AF-A0A542SD63-F1
#
_cell.length_a   1.000
_cell.length_b   1.000
_cell.length_c   1.000
_cell.angle_alpha   90.00
_cell.angle_beta   90.00
_cell.angle_gamma   90.00
#
_symmetry.space_group_name_H-M   'P 1'
#
loop_
_entity.id
_entity.type
_entity.pdbx_description
1 polymer ?
#
loop_
_entity_poly.entity_id
_entity_poly.type
_entity_poly.pdbx_seq_one_letter_code
_entity_poly.pdbx_strand_id
1 'polypeptide(L)'
;MSRNTRALRTPAALATATVALLGASAVLPAPAHAAVTLDCTGGPVTIDDSTEDYTLTGACSAVILNGSNLSVALTSATTVMVTGANVDVTATGALGPVVVTGSNSSVTATAAPSARVEASNVDVRIPALDRAVLIGSNNKVVADQGTRVKIKGSNNRAKYRALRKVVVRGANNTVKVRTGKTKVRVKGANNVVRVHRRG
;
A
#
# COMPACT_ATOMS: atom_id res chain seq x y z
N MET A 1 58.87 10.92 79.35
CA MET A 1 59.03 9.57 78.75
C MET A 1 57.68 9.12 78.21
N SER A 2 57.64 8.42 77.06
CA SER A 2 56.41 7.94 76.35
C SER A 2 55.46 9.05 75.84
N ARG A 3 54.56 8.91 74.84
CA ARG A 3 54.28 7.96 73.70
C ARG A 3 53.14 8.62 72.86
N ASN A 4 52.89 8.40 71.56
CA ASN A 4 53.64 7.77 70.44
C ASN A 4 52.99 8.13 69.07
N THR A 5 53.71 7.96 67.95
CA THR A 5 53.23 7.60 66.57
C THR A 5 52.05 8.30 65.86
N ARG A 6 52.31 8.67 64.58
CA ARG A 6 51.45 8.57 63.37
C ARG A 6 50.21 9.48 63.29
N ALA A 7 49.90 10.13 62.15
CA ALA A 7 49.71 9.49 60.85
C ALA A 7 49.97 10.40 59.63
N LEU A 8 50.47 9.78 58.55
CA LEU A 8 50.66 10.38 57.24
C LEU A 8 49.38 10.22 56.40
N ARG A 9 48.77 11.31 55.92
CA ARG A 9 47.69 11.25 54.90
C ARG A 9 47.72 12.44 53.95
N THR A 10 48.19 12.18 52.72
CA THR A 10 48.04 13.05 51.55
C THR A 10 46.74 12.71 50.81
N PRO A 11 45.90 13.70 50.47
CA PRO A 11 45.00 13.65 49.33
C PRO A 11 45.52 14.62 48.25
N ALA A 12 45.89 14.15 47.05
CA ALA A 12 45.08 13.59 45.97
C ALA A 12 44.53 14.68 45.03
N ALA A 13 44.83 14.52 43.74
CA ALA A 13 44.78 15.55 42.71
C ALA A 13 43.40 16.14 42.40
N LEU A 14 43.39 17.43 42.04
CA LEU A 14 42.30 18.09 41.34
C LEU A 14 42.29 17.66 39.87
N ALA A 15 41.23 16.96 39.45
CA ALA A 15 40.95 16.68 38.04
C ALA A 15 39.68 17.42 37.62
N THR A 16 39.83 18.50 36.84
CA THR A 16 38.72 19.27 36.28
C THR A 16 38.13 18.57 35.06
N ALA A 17 37.03 17.84 35.26
CA ALA A 17 36.26 17.24 34.17
C ALA A 17 35.42 18.30 33.45
N THR A 18 35.75 18.59 32.19
CA THR A 18 34.92 19.41 31.30
C THR A 18 33.71 18.60 30.82
N VAL A 19 32.51 19.00 31.29
CA VAL A 19 31.25 18.40 30.84
C VAL A 19 30.87 18.97 29.47
N ALA A 20 31.03 18.17 28.41
CA ALA A 20 30.49 18.49 27.11
C ALA A 20 28.96 18.29 27.11
N LEU A 21 28.18 19.36 26.90
CA LEU A 21 26.74 19.24 26.75
C LEU A 21 26.40 18.49 25.45
N LEU A 22 25.57 17.45 25.60
CA LEU A 22 25.06 16.64 24.50
C LEU A 22 24.11 17.47 23.62
N GLY A 23 24.46 17.65 22.35
CA GLY A 23 23.56 18.20 21.34
C GLY A 23 22.46 17.21 20.99
N ALA A 24 21.38 17.18 21.78
CA ALA A 24 20.18 16.41 21.46
C ALA A 24 19.42 17.09 20.31
N SER A 25 19.62 16.59 19.08
CA SER A 25 18.78 16.97 17.94
C SER A 25 17.34 16.55 18.22
N ALA A 26 16.49 17.52 18.57
CA ALA A 26 15.06 17.30 18.74
C ALA A 26 14.45 16.91 17.39
N VAL A 27 14.26 15.60 17.19
CA VAL A 27 13.46 15.07 16.07
C VAL A 27 12.02 15.47 16.34
N LEU A 28 11.59 16.60 15.77
CA LEU A 28 10.19 16.97 15.75
C LEU A 28 9.42 15.83 15.05
N PRO A 29 8.34 15.29 15.66
CA PRO A 29 7.47 14.37 14.96
C PRO A 29 6.98 15.03 13.67
N ALA A 30 6.92 14.26 12.58
CA ALA A 30 6.23 14.70 11.38
C ALA A 30 4.79 15.11 11.76
N PRO A 31 4.19 16.11 11.08
CA PRO A 31 2.80 16.49 11.36
C PRO A 31 1.92 15.25 11.20
N ALA A 32 1.30 14.82 12.30
CA ALA A 32 0.38 13.69 12.27
C ALA A 32 -0.86 14.10 11.49
N HIS A 33 -1.28 13.28 10.53
CA HIS A 33 -2.58 13.45 9.86
C HIS A 33 -3.70 13.47 10.91
N ALA A 34 -4.75 14.24 10.67
CA ALA A 34 -5.92 14.19 11.52
C ALA A 34 -6.60 12.82 11.36
N ALA A 35 -6.77 12.09 12.46
CA ALA A 35 -7.43 10.78 12.46
C ALA A 35 -8.94 10.97 12.63
N VAL A 36 -9.72 10.60 11.60
CA VAL A 36 -11.18 10.73 11.56
C VAL A 36 -11.82 9.36 11.54
N THR A 37 -12.86 9.13 12.36
CA THR A 37 -13.63 7.87 12.35
C THR A 37 -15.06 8.13 11.89
N LEU A 38 -15.54 7.34 10.91
CA LEU A 38 -16.88 7.46 10.35
C LEU A 38 -17.60 6.10 10.40
N ASP A 39 -18.87 6.10 10.81
CA ASP A 39 -19.72 4.92 10.75
C ASP A 39 -20.40 4.83 9.37
N CYS A 40 -20.13 3.74 8.67
CA CYS A 40 -20.66 3.45 7.34
C CYS A 40 -22.07 2.83 7.33
N THR A 41 -22.64 2.45 8.48
CA THR A 41 -23.95 1.76 8.53
C THR A 41 -25.11 2.62 8.01
N GLY A 42 -24.96 3.95 8.02
CA GLY A 42 -25.97 4.89 7.54
C GLY A 42 -26.07 5.06 6.02
N GLY A 43 -25.10 4.59 5.22
CA GLY A 43 -25.17 4.74 3.76
C GLY A 43 -23.81 4.89 3.05
N PRO A 44 -23.76 5.63 1.93
CA PRO A 44 -22.52 5.87 1.20
C PRO A 44 -21.67 6.94 1.89
N VAL A 45 -20.35 6.76 1.89
CA VAL A 45 -19.39 7.74 2.42
C VAL A 45 -18.63 8.38 1.24
N THR A 46 -18.60 9.71 1.23
CA THR A 46 -17.76 10.51 0.33
C THR A 46 -16.75 11.28 1.17
N ILE A 47 -15.49 11.27 0.75
CA ILE A 47 -14.38 12.00 1.38
C ILE A 47 -13.76 12.90 0.31
N ASP A 48 -13.90 14.20 0.50
CA ASP A 48 -13.38 15.25 -0.38
C ASP A 48 -12.18 16.00 0.23
N ASP A 49 -11.98 15.92 1.55
CA ASP A 49 -10.84 16.49 2.28
C ASP A 49 -9.51 15.82 1.90
N SER A 50 -8.36 16.39 2.27
CA SER A 50 -7.04 15.90 1.85
C SER A 50 -5.99 16.10 2.95
N THR A 51 -5.13 15.09 3.17
CA THR A 51 -4.13 14.96 4.27
C THR A 51 -4.62 14.35 5.60
N GLU A 52 -5.78 13.70 5.61
CA GLU A 52 -6.34 13.01 6.79
C GLU A 52 -6.25 11.46 6.70
N ASP A 53 -6.26 10.83 7.87
CA ASP A 53 -6.35 9.37 8.02
C ASP A 53 -7.79 9.00 8.45
N TYR A 54 -8.52 8.25 7.62
CA TYR A 54 -9.90 7.83 7.89
C TYR A 54 -10.00 6.37 8.33
N THR A 55 -10.79 6.12 9.38
CA THR A 55 -11.23 4.79 9.80
C THR A 55 -12.73 4.64 9.58
N LEU A 56 -13.13 3.81 8.62
CA LEU A 56 -14.52 3.52 8.31
C LEU A 56 -14.98 2.23 9.03
N THR A 57 -15.90 2.38 9.98
CA THR A 57 -16.44 1.26 10.77
C THR A 57 -17.74 0.74 10.16
N GLY A 58 -18.02 -0.55 10.34
CA GLY A 58 -19.19 -1.21 9.76
C GLY A 58 -19.02 -1.61 8.28
N ALA A 59 -20.15 -1.83 7.59
CA ALA A 59 -20.18 -2.24 6.18
C ALA A 59 -20.68 -1.08 5.31
N CYS A 60 -19.79 -0.46 4.52
CA CYS A 60 -20.12 0.66 3.67
C CYS A 60 -20.92 0.22 2.43
N SER A 61 -21.94 0.97 2.04
CA SER A 61 -22.60 0.73 0.75
C SER A 61 -21.65 1.15 -0.38
N ALA A 62 -21.22 2.41 -0.40
CA ALA A 62 -20.20 2.93 -1.31
C ALA A 62 -19.16 3.75 -0.52
N VAL A 63 -17.92 3.74 -0.99
CA VAL A 63 -16.85 4.63 -0.52
C VAL A 63 -16.27 5.38 -1.71
N ILE A 64 -16.36 6.70 -1.69
CA ILE A 64 -15.89 7.61 -2.74
C ILE A 64 -14.80 8.49 -2.15
N LEU A 65 -13.57 8.37 -2.66
CA LEU A 65 -12.39 9.10 -2.20
C LEU A 65 -11.95 10.08 -3.30
N ASN A 66 -12.37 11.33 -3.19
CA ASN A 66 -11.99 12.42 -4.10
C ASN A 66 -10.76 13.17 -3.60
N GLY A 67 -10.59 13.20 -2.28
CA GLY A 67 -9.41 13.70 -1.61
C GLY A 67 -8.10 13.02 -1.96
N SER A 68 -6.99 13.73 -1.78
CA SER A 68 -5.63 13.27 -2.07
C SER A 68 -4.76 13.23 -0.81
N ASN A 69 -3.72 12.39 -0.79
CA ASN A 69 -2.87 12.14 0.38
C ASN A 69 -3.70 11.61 1.57
N LEU A 70 -4.48 10.55 1.33
CA LEU A 70 -5.39 9.96 2.32
C LEU A 70 -4.98 8.53 2.67
N SER A 71 -5.03 8.18 3.96
CA SER A 71 -4.99 6.78 4.40
C SER A 71 -6.40 6.36 4.81
N VAL A 72 -6.97 5.32 4.19
CA VAL A 72 -8.34 4.87 4.51
C VAL A 72 -8.35 3.41 4.93
N ALA A 73 -8.58 3.17 6.21
CA ALA A 73 -8.86 1.86 6.78
C ALA A 73 -10.37 1.60 6.75
N LEU A 74 -10.79 0.42 6.29
CA LEU A 74 -12.21 0.03 6.31
C LEU A 74 -12.41 -1.48 6.52
N THR A 75 -13.59 -1.88 6.99
CA THR A 75 -13.91 -3.31 7.11
C THR A 75 -14.36 -3.88 5.77
N SER A 76 -15.41 -3.32 5.15
CA SER A 76 -15.91 -3.76 3.84
C SER A 76 -16.69 -2.66 3.14
N ALA A 77 -16.78 -2.73 1.81
CA ALA A 77 -17.62 -1.82 1.03
C ALA A 77 -18.20 -2.53 -0.21
N THR A 78 -19.46 -2.26 -0.57
CA THR A 78 -20.04 -2.87 -1.80
C THR A 78 -19.52 -2.24 -3.08
N THR A 79 -19.00 -1.01 -3.02
CA THR A 79 -18.22 -0.37 -4.10
C THR A 79 -17.14 0.54 -3.49
N VAL A 80 -16.00 0.68 -4.17
CA VAL A 80 -14.96 1.65 -3.83
C VAL A 80 -14.51 2.39 -5.08
N MET A 81 -14.51 3.72 -5.01
CA MET A 81 -14.04 4.61 -6.08
C MET A 81 -12.98 5.57 -5.53
N VAL A 82 -11.78 5.51 -6.09
CA VAL A 82 -10.63 6.33 -5.68
C VAL A 82 -10.27 7.25 -6.85
N THR A 83 -10.58 8.54 -6.73
CA THR A 83 -10.35 9.54 -7.78
C THR A 83 -9.19 10.47 -7.46
N GLY A 84 -8.97 10.81 -6.19
CA GLY A 84 -7.81 11.57 -5.72
C GLY A 84 -6.50 10.76 -5.70
N ALA A 85 -5.37 11.46 -5.68
CA ALA A 85 -4.03 10.89 -5.82
C ALA A 85 -3.34 10.64 -4.48
N ASN A 86 -2.35 9.76 -4.45
CA ASN A 86 -1.63 9.37 -3.22
C ASN A 86 -2.60 8.84 -2.14
N VAL A 87 -3.53 7.95 -2.51
CA VAL A 87 -4.55 7.40 -1.59
C VAL A 87 -4.25 5.94 -1.28
N ASP A 88 -4.12 5.60 0.00
CA ASP A 88 -3.85 4.24 0.48
C ASP A 88 -5.08 3.62 1.14
N VAL A 89 -5.72 2.66 0.45
CA VAL A 89 -6.93 1.98 0.93
C VAL A 89 -6.57 0.60 1.50
N THR A 90 -6.86 0.37 2.79
CA THR A 90 -6.65 -0.91 3.47
C THR A 90 -7.96 -1.48 4.00
N ALA A 91 -8.50 -2.47 3.29
CA ALA A 91 -9.69 -3.21 3.69
C ALA A 91 -9.34 -4.53 4.40
N THR A 92 -9.88 -4.75 5.59
CA THR A 92 -9.69 -6.03 6.32
C THR A 92 -10.61 -7.15 5.82
N GLY A 93 -11.74 -6.80 5.24
CA GLY A 93 -12.72 -7.72 4.64
C GLY A 93 -12.70 -7.71 3.11
N ALA A 94 -13.85 -8.05 2.53
CA ALA A 94 -14.06 -8.07 1.08
C ALA A 94 -14.53 -6.69 0.58
N LEU A 95 -14.11 -6.34 -0.63
CA LEU A 95 -14.65 -5.21 -1.38
C LEU A 95 -15.48 -5.72 -2.55
N GLY A 96 -16.47 -4.95 -2.98
CA GLY A 96 -17.09 -5.13 -4.29
C GLY A 96 -16.21 -4.58 -5.41
N PRO A 97 -16.79 -4.07 -6.51
CA PRO A 97 -16.02 -3.46 -7.59
C PRO A 97 -15.19 -2.27 -7.09
N VAL A 98 -13.88 -2.32 -7.37
CA VAL A 98 -12.92 -1.24 -7.08
C VAL A 98 -12.58 -0.50 -8.38
N VAL A 99 -12.69 0.82 -8.38
CA VAL A 99 -12.26 1.70 -9.47
C VAL A 99 -11.23 2.70 -8.92
N VAL A 100 -10.08 2.81 -9.58
CA VAL A 100 -9.00 3.75 -9.22
C VAL A 100 -8.64 4.58 -10.44
N THR A 101 -8.98 5.87 -10.41
CA THR A 101 -8.52 6.88 -11.39
C THR A 101 -7.44 7.80 -10.81
N GLY A 102 -7.28 7.79 -9.48
CA GLY A 102 -6.16 8.43 -8.78
C GLY A 102 -4.82 7.76 -9.04
N SER A 103 -3.76 8.56 -9.25
CA SER A 103 -2.39 8.04 -9.42
C SER A 103 -1.64 7.91 -8.09
N ASN A 104 -0.58 7.11 -8.07
CA ASN A 104 0.25 6.83 -6.88
C ASN A 104 -0.52 6.23 -5.68
N SER A 105 -1.69 5.63 -5.93
CA SER A 105 -2.59 5.11 -4.89
C SER A 105 -2.39 3.61 -4.68
N SER A 106 -2.71 3.08 -3.50
CA SER A 106 -2.73 1.63 -3.25
C SER A 106 -4.08 1.13 -2.77
N VAL A 107 -4.39 -0.13 -3.06
CA VAL A 107 -5.59 -0.81 -2.57
C VAL A 107 -5.24 -2.23 -2.13
N THR A 108 -5.37 -2.49 -0.83
CA THR A 108 -5.25 -3.81 -0.22
C THR A 108 -6.62 -4.28 0.27
N ALA A 109 -7.01 -5.50 -0.07
CA ALA A 109 -8.25 -6.14 0.40
C ALA A 109 -8.09 -7.66 0.41
N THR A 110 -8.99 -8.39 1.07
CA THR A 110 -8.95 -9.88 1.04
C THR A 110 -9.52 -10.45 -0.28
N ALA A 111 -10.61 -9.85 -0.79
CA ALA A 111 -11.28 -10.27 -2.01
C ALA A 111 -11.90 -9.07 -2.75
N ALA A 112 -12.00 -9.16 -4.08
CA ALA A 112 -12.83 -8.30 -4.91
C ALA A 112 -13.24 -8.97 -6.24
N PRO A 113 -14.49 -8.81 -6.72
CA PRO A 113 -14.94 -9.33 -8.01
C PRO A 113 -14.25 -8.64 -9.19
N SER A 114 -13.85 -7.37 -9.02
CA SER A 114 -13.06 -6.66 -10.03
C SER A 114 -12.32 -5.45 -9.49
N ALA A 115 -11.12 -5.21 -10.02
CA ALA A 115 -10.38 -3.96 -9.87
C ALA A 115 -10.10 -3.35 -11.26
N ARG A 116 -10.44 -2.06 -11.43
CA ARG A 116 -10.20 -1.28 -12.64
C ARG A 116 -9.36 -0.06 -12.30
N VAL A 117 -8.13 -0.05 -12.77
CA VAL A 117 -7.18 1.06 -12.63
C VAL A 117 -7.12 1.80 -13.98
N GLU A 118 -7.33 3.12 -13.95
CA GLU A 118 -7.19 4.05 -15.08
C GLU A 118 -6.19 5.18 -14.79
N ALA A 119 -5.14 4.84 -14.07
CA ALA A 119 -4.15 5.75 -13.54
C ALA A 119 -2.73 5.18 -13.72
N SER A 120 -1.72 5.85 -13.15
CA SER A 120 -0.35 5.35 -13.12
C SER A 120 0.19 5.22 -11.70
N ASN A 121 1.19 4.35 -11.53
CA ASN A 121 1.84 4.04 -10.26
C ASN A 121 0.89 3.47 -9.18
N VAL A 122 -0.18 2.77 -9.56
CA VAL A 122 -1.16 2.20 -8.62
C VAL A 122 -0.78 0.76 -8.22
N ASP A 123 -0.89 0.46 -6.93
CA ASP A 123 -0.51 -0.83 -6.34
C ASP A 123 -1.73 -1.56 -5.75
N VAL A 124 -2.20 -2.61 -6.43
CA VAL A 124 -3.38 -3.41 -6.00
C VAL A 124 -2.95 -4.77 -5.47
N ARG A 125 -3.28 -5.06 -4.21
CA ARG A 125 -3.00 -6.33 -3.54
C ARG A 125 -4.29 -6.97 -3.02
N ILE A 126 -4.85 -7.87 -3.82
CA ILE A 126 -6.13 -8.55 -3.50
C ILE A 126 -5.97 -10.04 -3.82
N PRO A 127 -5.79 -10.94 -2.83
CA PRO A 127 -5.56 -12.36 -3.06
C PRO A 127 -6.65 -13.05 -3.90
N ALA A 128 -7.93 -12.79 -3.61
CA ALA A 128 -9.05 -13.27 -4.41
C ALA A 128 -9.55 -12.16 -5.36
N LEU A 129 -8.89 -12.00 -6.51
CA LEU A 129 -9.21 -10.95 -7.49
C LEU A 129 -9.60 -11.52 -8.86
N ASP A 130 -10.90 -11.57 -9.10
CA ASP A 130 -11.45 -12.31 -10.24
C ASP A 130 -11.15 -11.64 -11.60
N ARG A 131 -11.20 -10.31 -11.65
CA ARG A 131 -10.98 -9.51 -12.87
C ARG A 131 -10.13 -8.27 -12.58
N ALA A 132 -8.97 -8.17 -13.22
CA ALA A 132 -8.16 -6.95 -13.19
C ALA A 132 -8.13 -6.27 -14.56
N VAL A 133 -8.33 -4.95 -14.58
CA VAL A 133 -8.13 -4.11 -15.77
C VAL A 133 -7.16 -2.99 -15.38
N LEU A 134 -5.99 -2.97 -16.00
CA LEU A 134 -4.98 -1.92 -15.84
C LEU A 134 -4.92 -1.09 -17.12
N ILE A 135 -5.17 0.20 -17.01
CA ILE A 135 -5.08 1.19 -18.07
C ILE A 135 -4.17 2.31 -17.55
N GLY A 136 -3.03 2.50 -18.20
CA GLY A 136 -1.98 3.42 -17.74
C GLY A 136 -0.63 2.72 -17.55
N SER A 137 0.24 3.30 -16.72
CA SER A 137 1.64 2.90 -16.62
C SER A 137 2.11 2.58 -15.20
N ASN A 138 3.13 1.72 -15.09
CA ASN A 138 3.79 1.34 -13.83
C ASN A 138 2.87 0.67 -12.78
N ASN A 139 1.63 0.33 -13.11
CA ASN A 139 0.69 -0.24 -12.14
C ASN A 139 1.07 -1.69 -11.79
N LYS A 140 0.84 -2.08 -10.54
CA LYS A 140 1.18 -3.41 -10.00
C LYS A 140 -0.08 -4.09 -9.46
N VAL A 141 -0.26 -5.36 -9.81
CA VAL A 141 -1.34 -6.23 -9.29
C VAL A 141 -0.70 -7.47 -8.70
N VAL A 142 -1.09 -7.80 -7.46
CA VAL A 142 -0.73 -9.05 -6.80
C VAL A 142 -2.02 -9.73 -6.32
N ALA A 143 -2.25 -10.94 -6.81
CA ALA A 143 -3.37 -11.79 -6.44
C ALA A 143 -2.93 -13.26 -6.40
N ASP A 144 -3.71 -14.11 -5.75
CA ASP A 144 -3.51 -15.56 -5.81
C ASP A 144 -4.34 -16.16 -6.94
N GLN A 145 -5.64 -15.88 -6.99
CA GLN A 145 -6.54 -16.44 -7.99
C GLN A 145 -7.16 -15.34 -8.85
N GLY A 146 -7.50 -15.68 -10.10
CA GLY A 146 -8.28 -14.81 -10.95
C GLY A 146 -8.73 -15.45 -12.26
N THR A 147 -9.79 -14.90 -12.85
CA THR A 147 -10.31 -15.32 -14.14
C THR A 147 -9.64 -14.56 -15.30
N ARG A 148 -9.39 -13.24 -15.17
CA ARG A 148 -8.81 -12.44 -16.27
C ARG A 148 -8.05 -11.20 -15.80
N VAL A 149 -6.82 -11.02 -16.30
CA VAL A 149 -6.15 -9.70 -16.33
C VAL A 149 -6.15 -9.12 -17.75
N LYS A 150 -6.47 -7.82 -17.87
CA LYS A 150 -6.30 -7.02 -19.09
C LYS A 150 -5.39 -5.84 -18.77
N ILE A 151 -4.30 -5.69 -19.52
CA ILE A 151 -3.33 -4.60 -19.38
C ILE A 151 -3.33 -3.78 -20.67
N LYS A 152 -3.47 -2.46 -20.58
CA LYS A 152 -3.37 -1.47 -21.66
C LYS A 152 -2.43 -0.34 -21.21
N GLY A 153 -1.24 -0.27 -21.79
CA GLY A 153 -0.20 0.69 -21.42
C GLY A 153 1.14 0.02 -21.17
N SER A 154 2.00 0.65 -20.37
CA SER A 154 3.42 0.27 -20.29
C SER A 154 3.93 0.01 -18.88
N ASN A 155 4.98 -0.80 -18.75
CA ASN A 155 5.68 -1.09 -17.49
C ASN A 155 4.81 -1.73 -16.38
N ASN A 156 3.58 -2.15 -16.66
CA ASN A 156 2.69 -2.72 -15.65
C ASN A 156 3.16 -4.12 -15.22
N ARG A 157 2.93 -4.49 -13.95
CA ARG A 157 3.41 -5.75 -13.35
C ARG A 157 2.26 -6.54 -12.71
N ALA A 158 1.85 -7.65 -13.32
CA ALA A 158 0.85 -8.56 -12.75
C ALA A 158 1.48 -9.85 -12.22
N LYS A 159 1.21 -10.20 -10.96
CA LYS A 159 1.62 -11.45 -10.31
C LYS A 159 0.37 -12.21 -9.87
N TYR A 160 0.22 -13.43 -10.36
CA TYR A 160 -0.87 -14.35 -10.01
C TYR A 160 -0.30 -15.71 -9.58
N ARG A 161 -0.91 -16.37 -8.58
CA ARG A 161 -0.63 -17.81 -8.34
C ARG A 161 -1.25 -18.64 -9.46
N ALA A 162 -2.55 -18.50 -9.73
CA ALA A 162 -3.22 -19.08 -10.90
C ALA A 162 -4.13 -18.06 -11.61
N LEU A 163 -4.19 -18.14 -12.94
CA LEU A 163 -4.96 -17.22 -13.77
C LEU A 163 -5.43 -17.88 -15.08
N ARG A 164 -6.70 -17.72 -15.44
CA ARG A 164 -7.26 -18.36 -16.66
C ARG A 164 -6.93 -17.60 -17.94
N LYS A 165 -6.87 -16.27 -17.93
CA LYS A 165 -6.66 -15.45 -19.13
C LYS A 165 -5.82 -14.18 -18.89
N VAL A 166 -4.83 -13.98 -19.76
CA VAL A 166 -3.97 -12.78 -19.80
C VAL A 166 -4.15 -12.08 -21.13
N VAL A 167 -4.44 -10.78 -21.12
CA VAL A 167 -4.44 -9.91 -22.30
C VAL A 167 -3.55 -8.70 -22.03
N VAL A 168 -2.48 -8.54 -22.81
CA VAL A 168 -1.54 -7.40 -22.71
C VAL A 168 -1.55 -6.62 -24.02
N ARG A 169 -1.65 -5.29 -23.95
CA ARG A 169 -1.53 -4.35 -25.06
C ARG A 169 -0.67 -3.15 -24.65
N GLY A 170 0.50 -2.99 -25.27
CA GLY A 170 1.48 -1.95 -24.94
C GLY A 170 2.87 -2.55 -24.75
N ALA A 171 3.79 -1.85 -24.07
CA ALA A 171 5.20 -2.24 -24.01
C ALA A 171 5.72 -2.53 -22.59
N ASN A 172 6.80 -3.30 -22.47
CA ASN A 172 7.54 -3.51 -21.21
C ASN A 172 6.72 -4.11 -20.04
N ASN A 173 5.53 -4.68 -20.29
CA ASN A 173 4.68 -5.21 -19.21
C ASN A 173 5.21 -6.59 -18.76
N THR A 174 5.19 -6.83 -17.44
CA THR A 174 5.60 -8.10 -16.84
C THR A 174 4.38 -8.83 -16.29
N VAL A 175 4.11 -10.06 -16.73
CA VAL A 175 3.08 -10.93 -16.14
C VAL A 175 3.73 -12.24 -15.68
N LYS A 176 3.50 -12.63 -14.43
CA LYS A 176 3.95 -13.90 -13.86
C LYS A 176 2.75 -14.67 -13.30
N VAL A 177 2.48 -15.86 -13.85
CA VAL A 177 1.47 -16.81 -13.36
C VAL A 177 2.18 -18.11 -12.96
N ARG A 178 2.04 -18.53 -11.69
CA ARG A 178 2.80 -19.68 -11.16
C ARG A 178 2.24 -21.05 -11.57
N THR A 179 0.93 -21.20 -11.67
CA THR A 179 0.23 -22.48 -11.91
C THR A 179 -1.00 -22.32 -12.79
N GLY A 180 -1.54 -23.44 -13.29
CA GLY A 180 -2.79 -23.49 -14.05
C GLY A 180 -2.66 -23.20 -15.55
N LYS A 181 -3.70 -23.56 -16.32
CA LYS A 181 -3.76 -23.33 -17.77
C LYS A 181 -4.14 -21.87 -18.06
N THR A 182 -3.17 -21.07 -18.51
CA THR A 182 -3.39 -19.64 -18.85
C THR A 182 -3.51 -19.43 -20.36
N LYS A 183 -4.62 -18.85 -20.84
CA LYS A 183 -4.73 -18.36 -22.23
C LYS A 183 -4.13 -16.95 -22.35
N VAL A 184 -3.01 -16.84 -23.06
CA VAL A 184 -2.24 -15.59 -23.22
C VAL A 184 -2.55 -14.93 -24.57
N ARG A 185 -2.69 -13.60 -24.58
CA ARG A 185 -2.62 -12.74 -25.78
C ARG A 185 -1.79 -11.50 -25.46
N VAL A 186 -0.77 -11.23 -26.25
CA VAL A 186 0.15 -10.09 -26.07
C VAL A 186 0.25 -9.32 -27.40
N LYS A 187 0.22 -7.99 -27.34
CA LYS A 187 0.52 -7.10 -28.47
C LYS A 187 1.40 -5.93 -27.99
N GLY A 188 2.52 -5.71 -28.68
CA GLY A 188 3.51 -4.67 -28.37
C GLY A 188 4.84 -5.25 -27.86
N ALA A 189 5.88 -4.41 -27.83
CA ALA A 189 7.26 -4.82 -27.61
C ALA A 189 7.58 -5.18 -26.15
N ASN A 190 8.67 -5.95 -25.94
CA ASN A 190 9.34 -6.14 -24.65
C ASN A 190 8.45 -6.65 -23.49
N ASN A 191 7.32 -7.29 -23.80
CA ASN A 191 6.42 -7.84 -22.79
C ASN A 191 6.92 -9.20 -22.29
N VAL A 192 7.14 -9.34 -20.99
CA VAL A 192 7.62 -10.59 -20.36
C VAL A 192 6.44 -11.31 -19.72
N VAL A 193 5.93 -12.35 -20.38
CA VAL A 193 4.83 -13.18 -19.84
C VAL A 193 5.34 -14.58 -19.51
N ARG A 194 5.51 -14.85 -18.21
CA ARG A 194 5.85 -16.18 -17.68
C ARG A 194 4.59 -16.85 -17.15
N VAL A 195 4.22 -17.96 -17.77
CA VAL A 195 3.10 -18.82 -17.34
C VAL A 195 3.62 -20.24 -17.12
N HIS A 196 2.91 -21.02 -16.31
CA HIS A 196 3.20 -22.45 -16.14
C HIS A 196 3.00 -23.19 -17.48
N ARG A 197 4.10 -23.68 -18.07
CA ARG A 197 4.03 -24.71 -19.11
C ARG A 197 3.90 -26.07 -18.42
N ARG A 198 2.95 -26.89 -18.87
CA ARG A 198 3.02 -28.34 -18.64
C ARG A 198 4.14 -28.90 -19.51
N GLY A 199 4.91 -29.83 -18.95
CA GLY A 199 5.50 -30.92 -19.73
C GLY A 199 4.43 -31.93 -20.10
#